data_AF-A0A836TEE5-F1
#
_entry.id   AF-A0A836TEE5-F1
#
_cell.length_a   1.000
_cell.length_b   1.000
_cell.length_c   1.000
_cell.angle_alpha   90.00
_cell.angle_beta   90.00
_cell.angle_gamma   90.00
#
_symmetry.space_group_name_H-M   'P 1'
#
loop_
_entity.id
_entity.type
_entity.pdbx_description
1 polymer ?
#
loop_
_entity_poly.entity_id
_entity_poly.type
_entity_poly.pdbx_seq_one_letter_code
_entity_poly.pdbx_strand_id
1 'polypeptide(L)'
;MAAQFSALLAQPVVEFGDLLRAHVDFAERLAASNDAIGSVNLWRGDAGEGAAEFICDVLASADPLPPVPPREYPALLDALMSTRVVRPRYGRHPRLQIWGPLEARLQHADLLILGGLNEGSWPPEAPNDPWLSRPMREKFGLPAPERRIGLSAHDFAQA
;
A
#
# COMPACT_ATOMS: atom_id res chain seq x y z
N MET A 1 19.20 25.38 2.67
CA MET A 1 17.95 24.77 2.17
C MET A 1 17.19 24.01 3.27
N ALA A 2 17.87 23.31 4.18
CA ALA A 2 17.27 22.53 5.27
C ALA A 2 17.27 23.20 6.67
N ALA A 3 17.45 24.53 6.77
CA ALA A 3 17.82 25.17 8.05
C ALA A 3 16.79 24.97 9.18
N GLN A 4 15.51 25.14 8.89
CA GLN A 4 14.43 24.95 9.87
C GLN A 4 14.25 23.49 10.27
N PHE A 5 14.19 22.58 9.29
CA PHE A 5 14.08 21.15 9.54
C PHE A 5 15.28 20.61 10.33
N SER A 6 16.50 20.97 9.94
CA SER A 6 17.72 20.61 10.66
C SER A 6 17.78 21.20 12.08
N ALA A 7 17.23 22.40 12.29
CA ALA A 7 17.17 23.02 13.62
C ALA A 7 16.22 22.26 14.55
N LEU A 8 15.07 21.79 14.05
CA LEU A 8 14.15 20.94 14.81
C LEU A 8 14.77 19.57 15.12
N LEU A 9 15.50 18.97 14.17
CA LEU A 9 16.19 17.69 14.39
C LEU A 9 17.28 17.77 15.48
N ALA A 10 17.83 18.96 15.75
CA ALA A 10 18.85 19.16 16.77
C ALA A 10 18.28 19.34 18.20
N GLN A 11 16.95 19.45 18.35
CA GLN A 11 16.31 19.61 19.65
C GLN A 11 16.13 18.25 20.35
N PRO A 12 16.05 18.23 21.69
CA PRO A 12 15.83 16.98 22.43
C PRO A 12 14.43 16.40 22.19
N VAL A 13 13.43 17.27 22.07
CA VAL A 13 12.02 16.92 21.86
C VAL A 13 11.36 18.04 21.05
N VAL A 14 10.44 17.69 20.14
CA VAL A 14 9.71 18.65 19.29
C VAL A 14 8.24 18.24 19.15
N GLU A 15 7.39 19.22 18.89
CA GLU A 15 6.01 18.94 18.47
C GLU A 15 6.01 18.21 17.13
N PHE A 16 5.30 17.08 17.06
CA PHE A 16 5.28 16.24 15.87
C PHE A 16 4.75 17.00 14.64
N GLY A 17 3.71 17.81 14.83
CA GLY A 17 3.12 18.62 13.76
C GLY A 17 4.11 19.63 13.17
N ASP A 18 4.94 20.25 14.00
CA ASP A 18 5.94 21.23 13.53
C ASP A 18 7.08 20.55 12.78
N LEU A 19 7.51 19.39 13.26
CA LEU A 19 8.51 18.59 12.56
C LEU A 19 7.99 18.10 11.20
N LEU A 20 6.73 17.67 11.13
CA LEU A 20 6.10 17.23 9.89
C LEU A 20 5.95 18.39 8.89
N ARG A 21 5.49 19.57 9.33
CA ARG A 21 5.41 20.77 8.47
C ARG A 21 6.79 21.17 7.94
N ALA A 22 7.81 21.18 8.80
CA ALA A 22 9.17 21.50 8.37
C ALA A 22 9.75 20.46 7.41
N HIS A 23 9.40 19.17 7.58
CA HIS A 23 9.77 18.12 6.64
C HIS A 23 9.08 18.33 5.28
N VAL A 24 7.78 18.62 5.27
CA VAL A 24 7.02 18.92 4.05
C VAL A 24 7.62 20.12 3.31
N ASP A 25 7.86 21.23 4.00
CA ASP A 25 8.50 22.41 3.42
C ASP A 25 9.88 22.09 2.82
N PHE A 26 10.64 21.24 3.50
CA PHE A 26 11.94 20.79 3.01
C PHE A 26 11.81 19.90 1.77
N ALA A 27 10.86 18.96 1.76
CA ALA A 27 10.60 18.07 0.64
C ALA A 27 10.11 18.84 -0.60
N GLU A 28 9.23 19.83 -0.42
CA GLU A 28 8.80 20.70 -1.51
C GLU A 28 9.99 21.46 -2.09
N ARG A 29 10.83 22.08 -1.25
CA ARG A 29 12.03 22.78 -1.74
C ARG A 29 12.98 21.85 -2.49
N LEU A 30 13.11 20.60 -2.07
CA LEU A 30 13.94 19.60 -2.73
C LEU A 30 13.36 19.16 -4.09
N ALA A 31 12.03 19.10 -4.20
CA ALA A 31 11.33 18.74 -5.43
C ALA A 31 11.26 19.89 -6.46
N ALA A 32 11.70 21.10 -6.11
CA ALA A 32 11.75 22.23 -7.03
C ALA A 32 12.73 21.97 -8.17
N SER A 33 12.35 22.38 -9.38
CA SER A 33 13.20 22.34 -10.56
C SER A 33 13.25 23.72 -11.23
N ASN A 34 14.09 23.90 -12.25
CA ASN A 34 14.14 25.14 -13.01
C ASN A 34 12.80 25.49 -13.69
N ASP A 35 11.99 24.48 -13.96
CA ASP A 35 10.77 24.60 -14.77
C ASP A 35 9.48 24.51 -13.95
N ALA A 36 9.54 24.15 -12.67
CA ALA A 36 8.35 23.97 -11.84
C ALA A 36 8.60 24.19 -10.34
N ILE A 37 7.56 24.71 -9.68
CA ILE A 37 7.53 24.88 -8.23
C ILE A 37 7.52 23.50 -7.57
N GLY A 38 8.28 23.37 -6.49
CA GLY A 38 8.47 22.10 -5.80
C GLY A 38 7.21 21.42 -5.29
N SER A 39 6.24 22.19 -4.77
CA SER A 39 4.93 21.67 -4.38
C SER A 39 4.15 21.07 -5.57
N VAL A 40 4.25 21.68 -6.75
CA VAL A 40 3.61 21.16 -7.98
C VAL A 40 4.28 19.85 -8.41
N ASN A 41 5.59 19.72 -8.26
CA ASN A 41 6.30 18.49 -8.61
C ASN A 41 6.07 17.37 -7.59
N LEU A 42 6.13 17.68 -6.29
CA LEU A 42 6.05 16.70 -5.21
C LEU A 42 4.67 16.03 -5.14
N TRP A 43 3.60 16.82 -5.29
CA TRP A 43 2.22 16.36 -5.07
C TRP A 43 1.52 15.88 -6.34
N ARG A 44 2.25 15.69 -7.45
CA ARG A 44 1.65 15.31 -8.73
C ARG A 44 1.43 13.80 -8.87
N GLY A 45 0.32 13.43 -9.50
CA GLY A 45 -0.01 12.06 -9.87
C GLY A 45 -0.48 11.23 -8.68
N ASP A 46 -0.87 9.98 -8.93
CA ASP A 46 -1.55 9.14 -7.93
C ASP A 46 -0.77 9.01 -6.61
N ALA A 47 0.57 8.92 -6.68
CA ALA A 47 1.43 8.85 -5.50
C ALA A 47 1.55 10.18 -4.75
N GLY A 48 1.66 11.30 -5.48
CA GLY A 48 1.72 12.63 -4.88
C GLY A 48 0.39 13.02 -4.24
N GLU A 49 -0.73 12.72 -4.89
CA GLU A 49 -2.08 12.90 -4.34
C GLU A 49 -2.27 12.07 -3.07
N GLY A 50 -1.92 10.78 -3.10
CA GLY A 50 -2.01 9.92 -1.92
C GLY A 50 -1.10 10.35 -0.76
N ALA A 51 0.09 10.88 -1.07
CA ALA A 51 0.97 11.45 -0.07
C ALA A 51 0.41 12.75 0.54
N ALA A 52 -0.19 13.63 -0.28
CA ALA A 52 -0.81 14.85 0.19
C ALA A 52 -2.01 14.56 1.12
N GLU A 53 -2.88 13.62 0.74
CA GLU A 53 -3.99 13.15 1.59
C GLU A 53 -3.47 12.60 2.92
N PHE A 54 -2.43 11.74 2.87
CA PHE A 54 -1.80 11.20 4.07
C PHE A 54 -1.28 12.30 5.01
N ILE A 55 -0.54 13.27 4.47
CA ILE A 55 0.02 14.38 5.27
C ILE A 55 -1.10 15.22 5.89
N CYS A 56 -2.17 15.52 5.13
CA CYS A 56 -3.34 16.24 5.63
C CYS A 56 -4.01 15.50 6.79
N ASP A 57 -4.26 14.20 6.65
CA ASP A 57 -4.88 13.37 7.69
C ASP A 57 -4.03 13.32 8.97
N VAL A 58 -2.71 13.18 8.81
CA VAL A 58 -1.77 13.13 9.91
C VAL A 58 -1.70 14.49 10.63
N LEU A 59 -1.62 15.59 9.89
CA LEU A 59 -1.62 16.94 10.48
C LEU A 59 -2.94 17.26 11.18
N ALA A 60 -4.09 16.85 10.63
CA ALA A 60 -5.40 17.02 11.27
C ALA A 60 -5.53 16.24 12.59
N SER A 61 -4.72 15.20 12.76
CA SER A 61 -4.70 14.34 13.96
C SER A 61 -3.47 14.57 14.83
N ALA A 62 -2.67 15.60 14.56
CA ALA A 62 -1.36 15.80 15.19
C ALA A 62 -1.45 16.37 16.61
N ASP A 63 -2.44 17.22 16.88
CA ASP A 63 -2.59 17.95 18.16
C ASP A 63 -2.60 17.08 19.44
N PRO A 64 -3.21 15.87 19.47
CA PRO A 64 -3.17 15.01 20.66
C PRO A 64 -1.86 14.24 20.84
N LEU A 65 -0.93 14.25 19.87
CA LEU A 65 0.34 13.54 20.00
C LEU A 65 1.26 14.27 20.99
N PRO A 66 1.89 13.54 21.93
CA PRO A 66 2.89 14.16 22.79
C PRO A 66 4.11 14.59 21.96
N PRO A 67 4.91 15.54 22.47
CA PRO A 67 6.17 15.90 21.87
C PRO A 67 7.07 14.67 21.70
N VAL A 68 7.71 14.55 20.53
CA VAL A 68 8.51 13.37 20.15
C VAL A 68 10.00 13.69 20.06
N PRO A 69 10.90 12.77 20.44
CA PRO A 69 12.32 12.90 20.12
C PRO A 69 12.54 12.87 18.61
N PRO A 70 13.23 13.84 17.99
CA PRO A 70 13.38 13.88 16.53
C PRO A 70 14.03 12.63 15.91
N ARG A 71 14.85 11.90 16.67
CA ARG A 71 15.45 10.62 16.24
C ARG A 71 14.42 9.51 15.98
N GLU A 72 13.23 9.60 16.57
CA GLU A 72 12.16 8.59 16.46
C GLU A 72 11.21 8.90 15.29
N TYR A 73 11.28 10.13 14.77
CA TYR A 73 10.44 10.61 13.68
C TYR A 73 10.48 9.73 12.42
N PRO A 74 11.64 9.27 11.91
CA PRO A 74 11.66 8.44 10.69
C PRO A 74 10.89 7.12 10.85
N ALA A 75 11.04 6.46 12.00
CA ALA A 75 10.35 5.20 12.27
C ALA A 75 8.83 5.41 12.45
N LEU A 76 8.43 6.51 13.10
CA LEU A 76 7.04 6.88 13.24
C LEU A 76 6.39 7.19 11.89
N LEU A 77 7.06 7.99 11.06
CA LEU A 77 6.58 8.34 9.73
C LEU A 77 6.43 7.10 8.85
N ASP A 78 7.42 6.21 8.84
CA ASP A 78 7.38 4.95 8.09
C ASP A 78 6.21 4.04 8.54
N ALA A 79 6.02 3.89 9.86
CA ALA A 79 4.90 3.14 10.40
C ALA A 79 3.54 3.71 9.98
N LEU A 80 3.37 5.04 10.02
CA LEU A 80 2.15 5.72 9.59
C LEU A 80 1.91 5.55 8.07
N MET A 81 2.96 5.68 7.27
CA MET A 81 2.90 5.53 5.81
C MET A 81 2.60 4.09 5.37
N SER A 82 3.02 3.08 6.13
CA SER A 82 2.84 1.66 5.79
C SER A 82 1.39 1.25 5.53
N THR A 83 0.43 1.98 6.12
CA THR A 83 -1.01 1.74 5.94
C THR A 83 -1.59 2.35 4.67
N ARG A 84 -0.85 3.21 3.96
CA ARG A 84 -1.31 3.90 2.76
C ARG A 84 -1.00 3.09 1.53
N VAL A 85 -2.04 2.75 0.77
CA VAL A 85 -1.92 2.01 -0.49
C VAL A 85 -2.28 2.94 -1.64
N VAL A 86 -1.30 3.22 -2.51
CA VAL A 86 -1.52 3.93 -3.76
C VAL A 86 -1.69 2.90 -4.87
N ARG A 87 -2.83 2.94 -5.56
CA ARG A 87 -3.09 2.12 -6.76
C ARG A 87 -3.07 3.05 -7.97
N PRO A 88 -1.99 3.04 -8.78
CA PRO A 88 -1.94 3.89 -9.96
C PRO A 88 -3.13 3.60 -10.88
N ARG A 89 -3.83 4.65 -11.33
CA ARG A 89 -4.99 4.54 -12.23
C ARG A 89 -4.58 4.08 -13.62
N TYR A 90 -3.38 4.51 -14.03
CA TYR A 90 -2.78 4.22 -15.33
C TYR A 90 -1.32 3.80 -15.16
N GLY A 91 -0.80 2.99 -16.08
CA GLY A 91 0.58 2.50 -15.99
C GLY A 91 0.82 1.16 -16.66
N ARG A 92 -0.23 0.52 -17.21
CA ARG A 92 -0.10 -0.62 -18.10
C ARG A 92 -0.52 -0.23 -19.51
N HIS A 93 0.11 -0.84 -20.50
CA HIS A 93 -0.26 -0.68 -21.90
C HIS A 93 -1.78 -0.93 -22.05
N PRO A 94 -2.54 -0.13 -22.82
CA PRO A 94 -4.01 -0.21 -22.85
C PRO A 94 -4.56 -1.57 -23.29
N ARG A 95 -3.75 -2.39 -23.97
CA ARG A 95 -4.07 -3.76 -24.39
C ARG A 95 -3.59 -4.85 -23.41
N LEU A 96 -2.97 -4.46 -22.30
CA LEU A 96 -2.42 -5.37 -21.29
C LEU A 96 -3.17 -5.19 -19.98
N GLN A 97 -3.85 -6.25 -19.57
CA GLN A 97 -4.51 -6.32 -18.28
C GLN A 97 -3.92 -7.48 -17.48
N ILE A 98 -3.85 -7.32 -16.16
CA ILE A 98 -3.45 -8.39 -15.24
C ILE A 98 -4.66 -8.62 -14.35
N TRP A 99 -5.30 -9.76 -14.53
CA TRP A 99 -6.51 -10.15 -13.84
C TRP A 99 -6.22 -11.25 -12.82
N GLY A 100 -6.98 -11.25 -11.72
CA GLY A 100 -7.11 -12.44 -10.89
C GLY A 100 -7.89 -13.54 -11.62
N PRO A 101 -7.80 -14.82 -11.20
CA PRO A 101 -8.48 -15.93 -11.88
C PRO A 101 -10.01 -15.74 -12.00
N LEU A 102 -10.64 -15.17 -10.97
CA LEU A 102 -12.07 -14.85 -10.98
C LEU A 102 -12.42 -13.70 -11.93
N GLU A 103 -11.53 -12.73 -12.09
CA GLU A 103 -11.73 -11.61 -13.02
C GLU A 103 -11.56 -12.09 -14.47
N ALA A 104 -10.55 -12.94 -14.73
CA ALA A 104 -10.26 -13.47 -16.06
C ALA A 104 -11.44 -14.21 -16.67
N ARG A 105 -12.13 -15.07 -15.89
CA ARG A 105 -13.32 -15.81 -16.37
C ARG A 105 -14.51 -14.92 -16.75
N LEU A 106 -14.50 -13.64 -16.35
CA LEU A 106 -15.57 -12.67 -16.67
C LEU A 106 -15.22 -11.81 -17.88
N GLN A 107 -14.04 -11.98 -18.47
CA GLN A 107 -13.55 -11.18 -19.59
C GLN A 107 -13.35 -12.07 -20.83
N HIS A 108 -13.30 -11.43 -22.00
CA HIS A 108 -12.85 -12.06 -23.23
C HIS A 108 -11.57 -11.38 -23.70
N ALA A 109 -10.54 -12.17 -24.02
CA ALA A 109 -9.27 -11.68 -24.52
C ALA A 109 -8.83 -12.51 -25.74
N ASP A 110 -8.19 -11.86 -26.71
CA ASP A 110 -7.62 -12.54 -27.89
C ASP A 110 -6.43 -13.44 -27.53
N LEU A 111 -5.72 -13.11 -26.46
CA LEU A 111 -4.58 -13.86 -25.92
C LEU A 111 -4.63 -13.81 -24.39
N LEU A 112 -4.65 -14.98 -23.76
CA LEU A 112 -4.51 -15.13 -22.32
C LEU A 112 -3.20 -15.82 -21.98
N ILE A 113 -2.45 -15.26 -21.02
CA ILE A 113 -1.22 -15.86 -20.48
C ILE A 113 -1.47 -16.22 -19.03
N LEU A 114 -1.44 -17.51 -18.71
CA LEU A 114 -1.60 -18.02 -17.36
C LEU A 114 -0.21 -18.11 -16.68
N GLY A 115 0.05 -17.18 -15.77
CA GLY A 115 1.30 -17.12 -15.00
C GLY A 115 1.16 -17.75 -13.61
N GLY A 116 2.30 -18.13 -13.01
CA GLY A 116 2.34 -18.56 -11.60
C GLY A 116 1.85 -20.00 -11.33
N LEU A 117 1.86 -20.85 -12.36
CA LEU A 117 1.54 -22.28 -12.26
C LEU A 117 2.70 -23.11 -11.66
N ASN A 118 3.27 -22.64 -10.56
CA ASN A 118 4.37 -23.32 -9.88
C ASN A 118 3.83 -24.18 -8.73
N GLU A 119 4.51 -25.28 -8.44
CA GLU A 119 4.23 -26.09 -7.26
C GLU A 119 4.33 -25.25 -5.98
N GLY A 120 3.39 -25.44 -5.06
CA GLY A 120 3.26 -24.65 -3.83
C GLY A 120 2.54 -23.30 -4.00
N SER A 121 2.55 -22.68 -5.20
CA SER A 121 1.74 -21.48 -5.47
C SER A 121 0.41 -21.81 -6.15
N TRP A 122 0.42 -22.80 -7.05
CA TRP A 122 -0.76 -23.27 -7.74
C TRP A 122 -0.73 -24.81 -7.95
N PRO A 123 -1.82 -25.52 -7.61
CA PRO A 123 -2.93 -25.02 -6.82
C PRO A 123 -2.46 -24.64 -5.41
N PRO A 124 -3.05 -23.60 -4.78
CA PRO A 124 -2.67 -23.23 -3.44
C PRO A 124 -3.01 -24.38 -2.48
N GLU A 125 -2.04 -24.76 -1.66
CA GLU A 125 -2.27 -25.77 -0.62
C GLU A 125 -3.38 -25.32 0.33
N ALA A 126 -4.18 -26.27 0.79
CA ALA A 126 -5.19 -26.02 1.81
C ALA A 126 -4.50 -25.71 3.14
N PRO A 127 -4.54 -24.46 3.64
CA PRO A 127 -3.82 -24.11 4.85
C PRO A 127 -4.42 -24.83 6.06
N ASN A 128 -3.57 -25.17 7.01
CA ASN A 128 -4.03 -25.59 8.34
C ASN A 128 -4.64 -24.38 9.04
N ASP A 129 -5.93 -24.48 9.37
CA ASP A 129 -6.67 -23.43 10.07
C ASP A 129 -6.18 -23.38 11.54
N PRO A 130 -5.77 -22.20 12.04
CA PRO A 130 -5.21 -22.08 13.38
C PRO A 130 -6.25 -22.26 14.50
N TRP A 131 -7.55 -22.23 14.19
CA TRP A 131 -8.64 -22.28 15.16
C TRP A 131 -9.52 -23.51 15.00
N LEU A 132 -9.87 -23.85 13.76
CA LEU A 132 -10.84 -24.90 13.45
C LEU A 132 -10.20 -26.06 12.70
N SER A 133 -10.00 -27.17 13.40
CA SER A 133 -9.62 -28.42 12.73
C SER A 133 -10.64 -28.82 11.64
N ARG A 134 -10.20 -29.61 10.66
CA ARG A 134 -11.04 -30.11 9.56
C ARG A 134 -12.34 -30.77 10.08
N PRO A 135 -12.30 -31.65 11.09
CA PRO A 135 -13.52 -32.23 11.66
C PRO A 135 -14.43 -31.20 12.35
N MET A 136 -13.87 -30.14 12.95
CA MET A 136 -14.69 -29.08 13.55
C MET A 136 -15.45 -28.30 12.47
N ARG A 137 -14.78 -27.92 11.38
CA ARG A 137 -15.45 -27.23 10.24
C ARG A 137 -16.59 -28.06 9.68
N GLU A 138 -16.38 -29.35 9.50
CA GLU A 138 -17.41 -30.28 9.04
C GLU A 138 -18.61 -30.31 9.98
N LYS A 139 -18.38 -30.43 11.31
CA LYS A 139 -19.46 -30.38 12.31
C LYS A 139 -20.25 -29.07 12.30
N PHE A 140 -19.61 -27.97 11.95
CA PHE A 140 -20.26 -26.66 11.77
C PHE A 140 -20.92 -26.49 10.39
N GLY A 141 -20.85 -27.48 9.50
CA GLY A 141 -21.37 -27.38 8.13
C GLY A 141 -20.59 -26.40 7.25
N LEU A 142 -19.36 -26.05 7.64
CA LEU A 142 -18.49 -25.16 6.87
C LEU A 142 -17.81 -25.95 5.73
N PRO A 143 -17.60 -25.33 4.56
CA PRO A 143 -16.91 -26.00 3.46
C PRO A 143 -15.50 -26.48 3.86
N ALA A 144 -15.04 -27.58 3.28
CA ALA A 144 -13.65 -28.03 3.42
C ALA A 144 -12.67 -26.99 2.83
N PRO A 145 -11.46 -26.82 3.40
CA PRO A 145 -10.47 -25.88 2.85
C PRO A 145 -10.04 -26.25 1.42
N GLU A 146 -10.06 -27.53 1.07
CA GLU A 146 -9.77 -28.06 -0.29
C GLU A 146 -10.73 -27.52 -1.35
N ARG A 147 -11.91 -27.03 -0.98
CA ARG A 147 -12.86 -26.46 -1.93
C ARG A 147 -12.22 -25.34 -2.76
N ARG A 148 -11.25 -24.61 -2.20
CA ARG A 148 -10.49 -23.58 -2.92
C ARG A 148 -9.68 -24.17 -4.08
N ILE A 149 -9.13 -25.37 -3.95
CA ILE A 149 -8.39 -26.06 -5.02
C ILE A 149 -9.33 -26.32 -6.20
N GLY A 150 -10.53 -26.85 -5.92
CA GLY A 150 -11.55 -27.09 -6.94
C GLY A 150 -12.00 -25.79 -7.64
N LEU A 151 -12.16 -24.70 -6.88
CA LEU A 151 -12.47 -23.38 -7.45
C LEU A 151 -11.32 -22.88 -8.34
N SER A 152 -10.07 -22.99 -7.91
CA SER A 152 -8.91 -22.63 -8.72
C SER A 152 -8.77 -23.46 -10.00
N ALA A 153 -9.07 -24.76 -9.94
CA ALA A 153 -9.10 -25.62 -11.14
C ALA A 153 -10.23 -25.20 -12.10
N HIS A 154 -11.39 -24.83 -11.56
CA HIS A 154 -12.49 -24.32 -12.37
C HIS A 154 -12.19 -22.95 -12.97
N ASP A 155 -11.57 -22.03 -12.22
CA ASP A 155 -11.08 -20.74 -12.75
C ASP A 155 -10.12 -20.99 -13.91
N PHE A 156 -9.15 -21.89 -13.73
CA PHE A 156 -8.17 -22.24 -14.77
C PHE A 156 -8.84 -22.79 -16.04
N ALA A 157 -9.85 -23.65 -15.90
CA ALA A 157 -10.55 -24.25 -17.04
C ALA A 157 -11.57 -23.31 -17.72
N GLN A 158 -11.94 -22.20 -17.07
CA GLN A 158 -12.87 -21.19 -17.61
C GLN A 158 -12.18 -19.93 -18.12
N ALA A 159 -10.87 -19.82 -17.91
CA ALA A 159 -10.07 -18.69 -18.35
C ALA A 159 -9.78 -18.78 -19.86
#